data_AF-A0A257MR38-F1
#
_entry.id   AF-A0A257MR38-F1
#
_cell.length_a   1.000
_cell.length_b   1.000
_cell.length_c   1.000
_cell.angle_alpha   90.00
_cell.angle_beta   90.00
_cell.angle_gamma   90.00
#
_symmetry.space_group_name_H-M   'P 1'
#
loop_
_entity.id
_entity.type
_entity.pdbx_description
1 polymer ?
#
loop_
_entity_poly.entity_id
_entity_poly.type
_entity_poly.pdbx_seq_one_letter_code
_entity_poly.pdbx_strand_id
1 'polypeptide(L)' 'MLDLLLAGCIALGILLGIISGLTPGLHLNNFAAMLLAVSPQLIGHGLSPFHMASIILAASISQ' A
#
# COMPACT_ATOMS: atom_id res chain seq x y z
N MET A 1 -8.97 8.53 -15.92
CA MET A 1 -10.15 8.52 -15.03
C MET A 1 -9.65 8.07 -13.67
N LEU A 2 -9.81 8.87 -12.61
CA LEU A 2 -9.44 8.40 -11.27
C LEU A 2 -10.51 7.42 -10.83
N ASP A 3 -10.24 6.12 -10.93
CA ASP A 3 -11.17 5.10 -10.45
C ASP A 3 -11.33 5.22 -8.93
N LEU A 4 -12.57 5.08 -8.44
CA LEU A 4 -12.88 5.12 -7.01
C LEU A 4 -12.04 4.10 -6.22
N LEU A 5 -11.73 2.97 -6.88
CA LEU A 5 -10.87 1.93 -6.35
C LEU A 5 -9.41 2.41 -6.18
N LEU A 6 -8.87 3.17 -7.14
CA LEU A 6 -7.54 3.78 -7.04
C LEU A 6 -7.49 4.82 -5.91
N ALA A 7 -8.53 5.64 -5.76
CA ALA A 7 -8.63 6.57 -4.64
C ALA A 7 -8.67 5.84 -3.29
N GLY A 8 -9.40 4.72 -3.21
CA GLY A 8 -9.42 3.84 -2.04
C GLY A 8 -8.04 3.24 -1.73
N CYS A 9 -7.31 2.78 -2.74
CA CYS A 9 -5.93 2.29 -2.61
C CYS A 9 -4.98 3.35 -2.06
N ILE A 10 -5.06 4.59 -2.56
CA ILE A 10 -4.23 5.69 -2.07
C ILE A 10 -4.57 6.01 -0.61
N ALA A 11 -5.86 6.09 -0.26
CA ALA A 11 -6.29 6.35 1.11
C ALA A 11 -5.82 5.23 2.08
N LEU A 12 -5.90 3.97 1.66
CA LEU A 12 -5.36 2.82 2.40
C LEU A 12 -3.85 2.94 2.59
N GLY A 13 -3.12 3.29 1.53
CA GLY A 13 -1.68 3.50 1.58
C GLY A 13 -1.29 4.58 2.59
N ILE A 14 -1.98 5.72 2.57
CA ILE A 14 -1.76 6.81 3.54
C ILE A 14 -2.02 6.32 4.98
N LEU A 15 -3.17 5.69 5.23
CA LEU A 15 -3.52 5.18 6.56
C LEU A 15 -2.45 4.18 7.08
N LEU A 16 -2.02 3.28 6.21
CA LEU A 16 -1.01 2.28 6.53
C LEU A 16 0.37 2.93 6.75
N GLY A 17 0.73 3.97 5.99
CA GLY A 17 1.94 4.76 6.18
C GLY A 17 1.97 5.46 7.54
N ILE A 18 0.85 6.05 7.97
CA ILE A 18 0.71 6.66 9.30
C ILE A 18 0.91 5.61 10.41
N ILE A 19 0.24 4.45 10.28
CA ILE A 19 0.37 3.36 11.26
C ILE A 19 1.81 2.82 11.29
N SER A 20 2.44 2.68 10.12
CA SER A 20 3.84 2.26 9.96
C SER A 20 4.79 3.25 10.65
N GLY A 21 4.64 4.55 10.42
CA GLY A 21 5.45 5.60 11.06
C GLY A 21 5.27 5.70 12.57
N LEU A 22 4.08 5.39 13.09
CA LEU A 22 3.79 5.32 14.52
C LEU A 22 4.30 4.02 15.18
N THR A 23 4.52 2.96 14.40
CA THR A 23 4.97 1.66 14.90
C THR A 23 6.50 1.59 14.84
N PRO A 24 7.21 1.69 15.98
CA PRO A 24 8.67 1.65 15.99
C PRO A 24 9.16 0.28 15.46
N GLY A 25 10.04 0.31 14.46
CA GLY A 25 10.61 -0.88 13.82
C GLY A 25 9.95 -1.28 12.50
N LEU A 26 8.83 -0.66 12.10
CA LEU A 26 8.20 -0.91 10.80
C LEU A 26 8.65 0.15 9.78
N HIS A 27 9.70 -0.17 9.04
CA HIS A 27 10.19 0.68 7.95
C HIS A 27 9.40 0.46 6.66
N LEU A 28 9.34 1.48 5.82
CA LEU A 28 8.76 1.42 4.46
C LEU A 28 9.22 0.20 3.65
N ASN A 29 10.49 -0.19 3.78
CA ASN A 29 11.04 -1.34 3.06
C ASN A 29 10.42 -2.67 3.53
N ASN A 30 10.25 -2.85 4.84
CA ASN A 30 9.60 -4.05 5.40
C ASN A 30 8.09 -4.05 5.12
N PHE A 31 7.47 -2.87 5.10
CA PHE A 31 6.06 -2.72 4.74
C PHE A 31 5.81 -3.07 3.27
N ALA A 32 6.66 -2.55 2.37
CA ALA A 32 6.63 -2.90 0.96
C ALA A 32 6.88 -4.40 0.74
N ALA A 33 7.81 -5.01 1.48
CA ALA A 33 8.04 -6.45 1.42
C ALA A 33 6.83 -7.27 1.90
N MET A 34 6.13 -6.84 2.95
CA MET A 34 4.87 -7.45 3.39
C MET A 34 3.76 -7.33 2.35
N LEU A 35 3.57 -6.15 1.76
CA LEU A 35 2.60 -5.96 0.67
C LEU A 35 2.95 -6.78 -0.56
N LEU A 36 4.25 -6.88 -0.89
CA LEU A 36 4.73 -7.72 -1.99
C LEU A 36 4.46 -9.21 -1.71
N ALA A 37 4.64 -9.66 -0.47
CA ALA A 37 4.32 -11.04 -0.06
C ALA A 37 2.82 -11.36 -0.16
N VAL A 38 1.95 -10.37 0.09
CA VAL A 38 0.48 -10.49 -0.05
C VAL A 38 0.01 -10.22 -1.49
N SER A 39 0.85 -9.63 -2.34
CA SER A 39 0.52 -9.27 -3.72
C SER A 39 -0.02 -10.42 -4.59
N PRO A 40 0.50 -11.66 -4.58
CA PRO A 40 -0.08 -12.74 -5.40
C PRO A 40 -1.53 -13.07 -5.03
N GLN A 41 -1.88 -12.97 -3.75
CA GLN A 41 -3.26 -13.20 -3.28
C GLN A 41 -4.16 -12.03 -3.70
N LEU A 42 -3.64 -10.81 -3.63
CA LEU A 42 -4.38 -9.60 -3.97
C LEU A 42 -4.59 -9.44 -5.50
N ILE A 43 -3.61 -9.87 -6.30
CA ILE A 43 -3.73 -10.00 -7.76
C ILE A 43 -4.79 -11.05 -8.11
N GLY A 44 -4.88 -12.14 -7.35
CA GLY A 44 -5.95 -13.13 -7.48
C GLY A 44 -7.37 -12.58 -7.19
N HIS A 45 -7.47 -11.50 -6.42
CA HIS A 45 -8.72 -10.78 -6.15
C HIS A 45 -9.04 -9.67 -7.16
N GLY A 46 -8.26 -9.53 -8.23
CA GLY A 46 -8.48 -8.54 -9.28
C GLY A 46 -7.78 -7.19 -9.05
N LEU A 47 -6.90 -7.08 -8.05
CA LEU A 47 -6.09 -5.87 -7.89
C LEU A 47 -4.86 -5.90 -8.80
N SER A 48 -4.79 -4.93 -9.70
CA SER A 48 -3.64 -4.78 -10.60
C SER A 48 -2.36 -4.45 -9.82
N PRO A 49 -1.18 -4.78 -10.36
CA PRO A 49 0.10 -4.35 -9.80
C PRO A 49 0.20 -2.83 -9.63
N PHE A 50 -0.53 -2.06 -10.45
CA PHE A 50 -0.59 -0.60 -10.37
C PHE A 50 -1.29 -0.12 -9.08
N HIS A 51 -2.34 -0.81 -8.64
CA HIS A 51 -3.00 -0.53 -7.36
C HIS A 51 -2.07 -0.82 -6.18
N MET A 52 -1.29 -1.90 -6.24
CA MET A 52 -0.28 -2.18 -5.21
C MET A 52 0.83 -1.12 -5.16
N ALA A 53 1.37 -0.75 -6.32
CA ALA A 53 2.39 0.29 -6.42
C ALA A 53 1.90 1.63 -5.85
N SER A 54 0.65 1.99 -6.11
CA SER A 54 0.05 3.22 -5.58
C SER A 54 -0.18 3.18 -4.06
N ILE A 55 -0.55 2.04 -3.48
CA ILE A 55 -0.61 1.86 -2.02
C ILE A 55 0.78 2.04 -1.40
N ILE A 56 1.80 1.40 -1.95
CA ILE A 56 3.19 1.46 -1.43
C ILE A 56 3.74 2.89 -1.55
N LEU A 57 3.49 3.55 -2.69
CA LEU A 57 3.91 4.93 -2.93
C LEU A 57 3.23 5.88 -1.93
N ALA A 58 1.91 5.75 -1.75
CA ALA A 58 1.15 6.58 -0.83
C ALA A 58 1.59 6.36 0.63
N ALA A 59 1.86 5.10 1.02
CA ALA A 59 2.42 4.79 2.33
C ALA A 59 3.81 5.43 2.52
N SER A 60 4.65 5.42 1.48
CA SER A 60 5.99 6.04 1.47
C SER A 60 5.98 7.56 1.63
N ILE A 61 4.94 8.22 1.15
CA ILE A 61 4.78 9.68 1.30
C ILE A 61 4.27 10.03 2.71
N SER A 62 3.51 9.13 3.33
CA SER A 62 2.83 9.41 4.59
C SER A 62 3.58 8.98 5.86
N GLN A 63 4.55 8.08 5.74
CA GLN A 63 5.45 7.66 6.81
C GLN A 63 6.61 8.64 6.97
#